data_AF-A0A2H0RUQ6-F1
#
_entry.id   AF-A0A2H0RUQ6-F1
#
_cell.length_a   1.000
_cell.length_b   1.000
_cell.length_c   1.000
_cell.angle_alpha   90.00
_cell.angle_beta   90.00
_cell.angle_gamma   90.00
#
_symmetry.space_group_name_H-M   'P 1'
#
loop_
_entity.id
_entity.type
_entity.pdbx_description
1 polymer ?
#
loop_
_entity_poly.entity_id
_entity_poly.type
_entity_poly.pdbx_seq_one_letter_code
_entity_poly.pdbx_strand_id
1 'polypeptide(L)' 'MQKQAIKKRASYWMFKDMHHFLETKPSEEEILEGIWMLLDKRRAFGSQENADAARESLELVLAEAKERQGQKA' A
#
# COMPACT_ATOMS: atom_id res chain seq x y z
N MET A 1 16.10 14.66 -23.39
CA MET A 1 15.97 13.20 -23.67
C MET A 1 15.65 12.35 -22.42
N GLN A 2 16.27 12.55 -21.25
CA GLN A 2 16.03 11.72 -20.04
C GLN A 2 14.57 11.66 -19.54
N LYS A 3 13.85 12.79 -19.51
CA LYS A 3 12.46 12.83 -18.99
C LYS A 3 11.49 11.95 -19.78
N GLN A 4 11.64 11.86 -21.10
CA GLN A 4 10.76 11.01 -21.92
C GLN A 4 11.05 9.52 -21.71
N ALA A 5 12.32 9.14 -21.47
CA ALA A 5 12.67 7.76 -21.14
C ALA A 5 12.13 7.35 -19.76
N ILE A 6 12.16 8.25 -18.77
CA ILE A 6 11.61 7.98 -17.42
C ILE A 6 10.10 7.75 -17.48
N LYS A 7 9.35 8.53 -18.26
CA LYS A 7 7.90 8.39 -18.42
C LYS A 7 7.44 7.05 -19.02
N LYS A 8 8.36 6.28 -19.62
CA LYS A 8 8.07 4.94 -20.16
C LYS A 8 8.27 3.82 -19.14
N ARG A 9 8.86 4.10 -17.96
CA ARG A 9 9.17 3.10 -16.94
C ARG A 9 7.90 2.72 -16.16
N ALA A 10 7.73 1.43 -15.85
CA ALA A 10 6.62 0.96 -15.00
C ALA A 10 6.63 1.61 -13.60
N SER A 11 7.82 1.91 -13.06
CA SER A 11 7.96 2.62 -11.79
C SER A 11 7.39 4.04 -11.83
N TYR A 12 7.50 4.73 -12.97
CA TYR A 12 6.92 6.07 -13.12
C TYR A 12 5.40 6.04 -13.01
N TRP A 13 4.76 5.09 -13.71
CA TRP A 13 3.30 4.93 -13.67
C TRP A 13 2.82 4.48 -12.29
N MET A 14 3.52 3.55 -11.65
CA MET A 14 3.24 3.16 -10.27
C MET A 14 3.23 4.37 -9.32
N PHE A 15 4.27 5.21 -9.35
CA PHE A 15 4.32 6.40 -8.49
C PHE A 15 3.26 7.44 -8.86
N LYS A 16 2.91 7.53 -10.14
CA LYS A 16 1.83 8.42 -10.60
C LYS A 16 0.46 7.97 -10.09
N ASP A 17 0.18 6.67 -10.15
CA ASP A 17 -1.07 6.09 -9.65
C ASP A 17 -1.16 6.28 -8.13
N MET A 18 -0.04 6.11 -7.42
CA MET A 18 0.00 6.29 -5.98
C MET A 18 -0.12 7.76 -5.55
N HIS A 19 0.46 8.68 -6.33
CA HIS A 19 0.21 10.11 -6.16
C HIS A 19 -1.28 10.44 -6.35
N HIS A 20 -1.91 9.91 -7.40
CA HIS A 20 -3.33 10.15 -7.65
C HIS A 20 -4.22 9.57 -6.55
N PHE A 21 -3.89 8.40 -6.03
CA PHE A 21 -4.56 7.83 -4.86
C PHE A 21 -4.44 8.75 -3.64
N LEU A 22 -3.28 9.34 -3.37
CA LEU A 22 -3.11 10.28 -2.25
C LEU A 22 -3.90 11.59 -2.43
N GLU A 23 -4.15 12.02 -3.68
CA GLU A 23 -4.99 13.20 -3.95
C GLU A 23 -6.45 12.99 -3.50
N THR A 24 -6.93 11.75 -3.38
CA THR A 24 -8.27 11.45 -2.87
C THR A 24 -8.37 11.57 -1.35
N LYS A 25 -7.27 11.94 -0.67
CA LYS A 25 -7.16 12.03 0.80
C LYS A 25 -7.62 10.73 1.49
N PRO A 26 -7.06 9.57 1.10
CA PRO A 26 -7.41 8.30 1.74
C PRO A 26 -7.06 8.34 3.22
N SER A 27 -7.82 7.59 4.00
CA SER A 27 -7.51 7.30 5.40
C SER A 27 -6.20 6.52 5.53
N GLU A 28 -5.65 6.49 6.74
CA GLU A 28 -4.46 5.68 7.05
C GLU A 28 -4.68 4.20 6.75
N GLU A 29 -5.88 3.69 7.02
CA GLU A 29 -6.28 2.30 6.73
C GLU A 29 -6.22 2.02 5.23
N GLU A 30 -6.84 2.87 4.41
CA GLU A 30 -6.80 2.75 2.95
C GLU A 30 -5.38 2.88 2.39
N ILE A 31 -4.51 3.68 3.00
CA ILE A 31 -3.10 3.79 2.62
C ILE A 31 -2.36 2.47 2.85
N LEU A 32 -2.53 1.87 4.03
CA LEU A 32 -1.87 0.62 4.39
C LEU A 32 -2.36 -0.54 3.53
N GLU A 33 -3.67 -0.62 3.27
CA GLU A 33 -4.25 -1.58 2.33
C GLU A 33 -3.72 -1.40 0.90
N GLY A 34 -3.64 -0.15 0.43
CA GLY A 34 -3.09 0.18 -0.88
C GLY A 34 -1.63 -0.26 -1.06
N ILE A 35 -0.81 -0.09 -0.01
CA ILE A 35 0.59 -0.56 0.01
C ILE A 35 0.66 -2.08 -0.05
N TRP A 36 -0.11 -2.79 0.79
CA TRP A 36 -0.14 -4.25 0.77
C TRP A 36 -0.57 -4.78 -0.60
N MET A 37 -1.65 -4.26 -1.18
CA MET A 37 -2.11 -4.65 -2.51
C MET A 37 -1.05 -4.42 -3.60
N LEU A 38 -0.28 -3.33 -3.50
CA LEU A 38 0.79 -3.04 -4.45
C LEU A 38 1.92 -4.07 -4.36
N LEU A 39 2.30 -4.47 -3.14
CA LEU A 39 3.32 -5.48 -2.89
C LEU A 39 2.85 -6.87 -3.34
N ASP A 40 1.61 -7.22 -2.99
CA ASP A 40 1.00 -8.51 -3.35
C ASP A 40 0.84 -8.69 -4.87
N LYS A 41 0.32 -7.68 -5.58
CA LYS A 41 0.23 -7.69 -7.05
C LYS A 41 1.60 -7.88 -7.73
N ARG A 42 2.68 -7.44 -7.09
CA ARG A 42 4.05 -7.62 -7.56
C ARG A 42 4.68 -8.94 -7.13
N ARG A 43 3.92 -9.79 -6.43
CA ARG A 43 4.38 -11.04 -5.81
C ARG A 43 5.61 -10.81 -4.93
N ALA A 44 5.66 -9.66 -4.24
CA ALA A 44 6.81 -9.26 -3.45
C ALA A 44 7.07 -10.20 -2.26
N PHE A 45 6.05 -10.95 -1.82
CA PHE A 45 6.13 -11.89 -0.70
C PHE A 45 6.68 -13.27 -1.10
N GLY A 46 6.90 -13.53 -2.40
CA GLY A 46 7.57 -14.73 -2.90
C GLY A 46 6.72 -16.02 -2.92
N SER A 47 5.74 -16.17 -2.02
CA SER A 47 4.78 -17.28 -1.98
C SER A 47 3.38 -16.81 -1.60
N GLN A 48 2.36 -17.64 -1.84
CA GLN A 48 0.99 -17.37 -1.38
C GLN A 48 0.91 -17.36 0.15
N GLU A 49 1.57 -18.31 0.81
CA GLU A 49 1.64 -18.39 2.27
C GLU A 49 2.21 -17.10 2.89
N ASN A 50 3.27 -16.54 2.32
CA ASN A 50 3.84 -15.28 2.80
C ASN A 50 2.92 -14.08 2.49
N ALA A 51 2.16 -14.11 1.39
CA ALA A 51 1.19 -13.07 1.07
C ALA A 51 0.02 -13.09 2.06
N ASP A 52 -0.44 -14.28 2.44
CA ASP A 52 -1.48 -14.50 3.44
C ASP A 52 -1.00 -14.02 4.83
N ALA A 53 0.21 -14.41 5.25
CA ALA A 53 0.82 -13.92 6.50
C ALA A 53 1.03 -12.39 6.52
N ALA A 54 1.39 -11.79 5.37
CA ALA A 54 1.51 -10.34 5.25
C ALA A 54 0.14 -9.64 5.38
N ARG A 55 -0.94 -10.28 4.89
CA ARG A 55 -2.30 -9.79 5.06
C ARG A 55 -2.73 -9.86 6.53
N GLU A 56 -2.48 -10.98 7.21
CA GLU A 56 -2.78 -11.12 8.65
C GLU A 56 -2.03 -10.06 9.48
N SER A 57 -0.76 -9.79 9.13
CA SER A 57 0.04 -8.74 9.78
C SER A 57 -0.59 -7.35 9.61
N LEU A 58 -1.11 -7.05 8.41
CA LEU A 58 -1.82 -5.79 8.15
C LEU A 58 -3.09 -5.69 9.00
N GLU A 59 -3.91 -6.74 9.03
CA GLU A 59 -5.15 -6.79 9.81
C GLU A 59 -4.89 -6.53 11.30
N LEU A 60 -3.82 -7.11 11.86
CA LEU A 60 -3.41 -6.87 13.25
C LEU A 60 -3.03 -5.40 13.48
N VAL A 61 -2.22 -4.80 12.62
CA VAL A 61 -1.80 -3.38 12.74
C VAL A 61 -3.01 -2.43 12.72
N LEU A 62 -3.99 -2.70 11.85
CA LEU A 62 -5.21 -1.91 11.75
C LEU A 62 -6.08 -2.04 13.00
N ALA A 63 -6.20 -3.24 13.56
CA ALA A 63 -6.92 -3.47 14.80
C ALA A 63 -6.29 -2.69 15.97
N GLU A 64 -4.97 -2.80 16.14
CA GLU A 64 -4.23 -2.05 17.18
C GLU A 64 -4.37 -0.53 17.02
N ALA A 65 -4.37 -0.03 15.78
CA ALA A 65 -4.57 1.39 15.51
C ALA A 65 -5.96 1.86 15.94
N LYS A 66 -7.02 1.07 15.67
CA LYS A 66 -8.40 1.37 16.07
C LYS A 66 -8.55 1.36 17.59
N GLU A 67 -7.97 0.40 18.29
CA GLU A 67 -7.97 0.35 19.75
C GLU A 67 -7.30 1.58 20.38
N ARG A 68 -6.14 2.00 19.85
CA ARG A 68 -5.44 3.21 20.32
C ARG A 68 -6.26 4.49 20.13
N GLN A 69 -7.08 4.57 19.10
CA GLN A 69 -7.96 5.72 18.87
C GLN A 69 -9.17 5.69 19.82
N GLY A 70 -9.76 4.52 20.06
CA GLY A 70 -10.87 4.33 20.99
C GLY A 70 -10.51 4.59 22.47
N GLN A 71 -9.27 4.31 22.88
CA GLN A 71 -8.77 4.59 24.24
C GLN A 71 -8.46 6.07 24.49
N LYS A 72 -8.42 6.91 23.44
CA LYS A 72 -8.18 8.36 23.53
C LYS A 72 -9.46 9.19 23.51
N ALA A 73 -10.61 8.57 23.31
CA ALA A 73 -11.94 9.19 23.36
C ALA A 73 -12.53 9.12 24.77
#